data_AF-A5W1R4-F1
#
_entry.id   AF-A5W1R4-F1
#
_cell.length_a   1.000
_cell.length_b   1.000
_cell.length_c   1.000
_cell.angle_alpha   90.00
_cell.angle_beta   90.00
_cell.angle_gamma   90.00
#
_symmetry.space_group_name_H-M   'P 1'
#
loop_
_entity.id
_entity.type
_entity.pdbx_description
1 polymer ?
#
loop_
_entity_poly.entity_id
_entity_poly.type
_entity_poly.pdbx_seq_one_letter_code
_entity_poly.pdbx_strand_id
1 'polypeptide(L)' 'MTVDWHAGPISRTTPLDKHYRNTQKVRQFLLSECGAAFKFDRGLMLWIKSGTPSTMGDVADEWLRRYG' A
#
# COMPACT_ATOMS: atom_id res chain seq x y z
N MET A 1 1.81 17.34 -2.96
CA MET A 1 0.38 17.04 -2.73
C MET A 1 0.31 16.07 -1.57
N THR A 2 -0.52 16.34 -0.57
CA THR A 2 -0.68 15.45 0.59
C THR A 2 -1.82 14.49 0.30
N VAL A 3 -1.58 13.19 0.46
CA VAL A 3 -2.66 12.20 0.35
C VAL A 3 -3.54 12.30 1.58
N ASP A 4 -4.84 12.49 1.39
CA ASP A 4 -5.79 12.28 2.47
C ASP A 4 -6.02 10.78 2.65
N TRP A 5 -5.23 10.19 3.54
CA TRP A 5 -5.28 8.77 3.85
C TRP A 5 -6.60 8.32 4.49
N HIS A 6 -7.44 9.25 4.98
CA HIS A 6 -8.70 8.97 5.67
C HIS A 6 -9.93 9.12 4.76
N ALA A 7 -9.93 10.10 3.85
CA ALA A 7 -11.10 10.42 3.02
C ALA A 7 -10.86 10.28 1.50
N GLY A 8 -9.60 10.21 1.04
CA GLY A 8 -9.27 10.13 -0.39
C GLY A 8 -9.41 8.73 -1.00
N PRO A 9 -9.70 8.62 -2.31
CA PRO A 9 -9.58 7.35 -3.02
C PRO A 9 -8.11 6.91 -3.07
N ILE A 10 -7.86 5.64 -2.74
CA ILE A 10 -6.56 5.00 -2.89
C ILE A 10 -6.57 4.23 -4.21
N SER A 11 -5.56 4.46 -5.04
CA SER A 11 -5.40 3.86 -6.35
C SER A 11 -3.93 3.52 -6.59
N ARG A 12 -3.63 2.79 -7.68
CA ARG A 12 -2.25 2.44 -8.04
C ARG A 12 -1.33 3.67 -8.19
N THR A 13 -1.85 4.81 -8.61
CA THR A 13 -1.07 6.04 -8.79
C THR A 13 -0.98 6.91 -7.54
N THR A 14 -1.62 6.51 -6.42
CA THR A 14 -1.53 7.26 -5.16
C THR A 14 -0.08 7.24 -4.67
N PRO A 15 0.57 8.42 -4.56
CA PRO A 15 1.96 8.48 -4.14
C PRO A 15 2.10 8.11 -2.67
N LEU A 16 3.14 7.35 -2.31
CA LEU A 16 3.52 7.21 -0.90
C LEU A 16 4.30 8.44 -0.48
N ASP A 17 3.88 9.03 0.64
CA ASP A 17 4.61 10.08 1.31
C ASP A 17 5.05 9.64 2.71
N LYS A 18 5.86 10.48 3.37
CA LYS A 18 6.30 10.27 4.75
C LYS A 18 5.16 10.19 5.77
N HIS A 19 3.94 10.54 5.37
CA HIS A 19 2.73 10.52 6.19
C HIS A 19 1.87 9.27 5.94
N TYR A 20 2.39 8.27 5.22
CA TYR A 20 1.74 6.98 5.01
C TYR A 20 1.10 6.42 6.29
N ARG A 21 -0.12 5.88 6.14
CA ARG A 21 -0.91 5.24 7.20
C ARG A 21 -1.60 3.99 6.64
N ASN A 22 -1.57 2.90 7.41
CA ASN A 22 -2.38 1.71 7.14
C ASN A 22 -3.86 1.96 7.51
N THR A 23 -4.55 2.84 6.80
CA THR A 23 -5.98 3.10 7.02
C THR A 23 -6.84 1.99 6.42
N GLN A 24 -8.14 2.02 6.74
CA GLN A 24 -9.10 1.07 6.16
C GLN A 24 -9.16 1.17 4.63
N LYS A 25 -9.01 2.37 4.06
CA LYS A 25 -8.99 2.59 2.60
C LYS A 25 -7.78 1.93 1.94
N VAL A 26 -6.60 2.05 2.57
CA VAL A 26 -5.38 1.38 2.11
C VAL A 26 -5.55 -0.14 2.15
N ARG A 27 -6.14 -0.67 3.23
CA ARG A 27 -6.46 -2.10 3.33
C ARG A 27 -7.45 -2.55 2.26
N GLN A 28 -8.51 -1.80 2.01
CA GLN A 28 -9.51 -2.10 0.98
C GLN A 28 -8.88 -2.14 -0.41
N PHE A 29 -8.03 -1.15 -0.73
CA PHE A 29 -7.29 -1.12 -1.98
C PHE A 29 -6.39 -2.36 -2.14
N LEU A 30 -5.57 -2.67 -1.14
CA LEU A 30 -4.66 -3.82 -1.23
C LEU A 30 -5.40 -5.17 -1.28
N LEU A 31 -6.54 -5.31 -0.61
CA LEU A 31 -7.39 -6.49 -0.76
C LEU A 31 -7.98 -6.61 -2.18
N SER A 32 -8.29 -5.49 -2.82
CA SER A 32 -8.79 -5.46 -4.21
C SER A 32 -7.71 -5.85 -5.22
N GLU A 33 -6.48 -5.39 -5.02
CA GLU A 33 -5.36 -5.66 -5.94
C GLU A 33 -4.72 -7.03 -5.70
N CYS A 34 -4.60 -7.45 -4.44
CA CYS A 34 -3.84 -8.64 -4.03
C CYS A 34 -4.71 -9.83 -3.61
N GLY A 35 -6.03 -9.63 -3.55
CA GLY A 35 -6.99 -10.64 -3.12
C GLY A 35 -7.11 -10.83 -1.61
N ALA A 36 -8.03 -11.71 -1.20
CA ALA A 36 -8.42 -11.91 0.20
C ALA A 36 -7.30 -12.45 1.11
N ALA A 37 -6.24 -13.03 0.54
CA ALA A 37 -5.08 -13.51 1.29
C ALA A 37 -4.13 -12.39 1.75
N PHE A 38 -4.34 -11.16 1.27
CA PHE A 38 -3.51 -10.02 1.62
C PHE A 38 -3.46 -9.78 3.13
N LYS A 39 -2.24 -9.56 3.65
CA LYS A 39 -2.01 -9.14 5.03
C LYS A 39 -0.84 -8.17 5.09
N PHE A 40 -0.94 -7.21 6.01
CA PHE A 40 0.24 -6.44 6.40
C PHE A 40 1.15 -7.32 7.24
N ASP A 41 2.26 -7.78 6.67
CA ASP A 41 3.31 -8.41 7.44
C ASP A 41 4.50 -7.49 7.68
N ARG A 42 5.38 -7.94 8.57
CA ARG A 42 6.56 -7.19 8.99
C ARG A 42 7.50 -6.90 7.81
N GLY A 43 7.69 -7.85 6.91
CA GLY A 43 8.58 -7.70 5.77
C GLY A 43 8.07 -6.63 4.80
N LEU A 44 6.77 -6.62 4.52
CA LEU A 44 6.15 -5.61 3.65
C LEU A 44 6.26 -4.22 4.31
N MET A 45 5.94 -4.13 5.60
CA MET A 45 6.01 -2.85 6.32
C MET A 45 7.42 -2.29 6.44
N LEU A 46 8.44 -3.14 6.59
CA LEU A 46 9.85 -2.71 6.57
C LEU A 46 10.26 -2.18 5.21
N TRP A 47 9.82 -2.82 4.13
CA TRP A 47 10.10 -2.38 2.77
C TRP A 47 9.35 -1.09 2.39
N ILE A 48 8.12 -0.90 2.86
CA ILE A 48 7.44 0.40 2.71
C ILE A 48 8.24 1.51 3.40
N LYS A 49 8.75 1.24 4.61
CA LYS A 49 9.52 2.21 5.39
C LYS A 49 10.92 2.50 4.84
N SER A 50 11.48 1.65 3.97
CA SER A 50 12.76 1.97 3.31
C SER A 50 12.63 3.08 2.27
N GLY A 51 11.41 3.48 1.91
CA GLY A 51 11.17 4.47 0.86
C GLY A 51 11.38 3.94 -0.55
N THR A 52 11.46 2.62 -0.72
CA THR A 52 11.58 1.97 -2.02
C THR A 52 10.31 2.11 -2.88
N PRO A 53 9.08 1.88 -2.38
CA PRO A 53 7.88 2.16 -3.16
C PRO A 53 7.65 3.66 -3.30
N SER A 54 7.30 4.08 -4.51
CA SER A 54 6.88 5.45 -4.81
C SER A 54 5.35 5.60 -4.82
N THR A 55 4.63 4.50 -5.06
CA THR A 55 3.17 4.49 -5.20
C THR A 55 2.53 3.28 -4.51
N MET A 56 1.22 3.38 -4.26
CA MET A 56 0.43 2.26 -3.73
C MET A 56 0.38 1.09 -4.70
N GLY A 57 0.55 1.32 -6.01
CA GLY A 57 0.75 0.28 -7.01
C GLY A 57 2.01 -0.55 -6.73
N ASP A 58 3.13 0.11 -6.41
CA ASP A 58 4.38 -0.59 -6.08
C ASP A 58 4.23 -1.48 -4.84
N VAL A 59 3.40 -1.05 -3.88
CA VAL A 59 3.09 -1.85 -2.68
C VAL A 59 2.29 -3.10 -3.03
N ALA A 60 1.30 -2.98 -3.92
CA ALA A 60 0.52 -4.12 -4.40
C ALA A 60 1.41 -5.11 -5.19
N ASP A 61 2.25 -4.59 -6.07
CA ASP A 61 3.15 -5.39 -6.90
C ASP A 61 4.19 -6.12 -6.05
N GLU A 62 4.74 -5.48 -5.02
CA GLU A 62 5.68 -6.13 -4.12
C GLU A 62 5.03 -7.24 -3.30
N TRP A 63 3.77 -7.08 -2.90
CA TRP A 63 3.05 -8.15 -2.23
C TRP A 63 2.81 -9.34 -3.17
N LEU A 64 2.34 -9.08 -4.39
CA LEU A 64 2.13 -10.11 -5.41
C LEU A 64 3.45 -10.80 -5.79
N ARG A 65 4.57 -10.06 -5.84
CA ARG A 65 5.90 -10.65 -6.08
C ARG A 65 6.33 -11.62 -4.98
N ARG A 66 5.89 -11.39 -3.73
CA ARG A 66 6.25 -12.21 -2.57
C ARG A 66 5.31 -13.39 -2.32
N TYR A 67 4.03 -13.26 -2.68
CA TYR A 67 2.97 -14.20 -2.27
C TYR A 67 1.95 -14.55 -3.35
N GLY A 68 2.03 -13.93 -4.53
CA GLY A 68 1.16 -14.21 -5.69
C GLY A 68 1.59 -15.43 -6.49
#